data_AF-A0A0J6SZC9-F1
#
_entry.id   AF-A0A0J6SZC9-F1
#
_cell.length_a   1.000
_cell.length_b   1.000
_cell.length_c   1.000
_cell.angle_alpha   90.00
_cell.angle_beta   90.00
_cell.angle_gamma   90.00
#
_symmetry.space_group_name_H-M   'P 1'
#
loop_
_entity.id
_entity.type
_entity.pdbx_description
1 polymer ?
#
loop_
_entity_poly.entity_id
_entity_poly.type
_entity_poly.pdbx_seq_one_letter_code
_entity_poly.pdbx_strand_id
1 'polypeptide(L)'
;MRRGIVAFSAFTLFGLGLTGCALNRFEQREPWRNQAEEVCLAQKLVRPSEDIQPIKEIDGPGVCGMVHPFRVTRLAGGTVALKQRMTLACPIIPEVEAWLAGTVQPAAEIYFGQPVVEINSGSYACRGRNNQVGAKLSEHSFGNAVDVMSFRFADGYVVTVKGGWRGTEAEQGFLREVFLGACNHFTTVLAPGSNVYHYDHIHVDLARHDPRGLRRICKPLIKYESRLPPPGTPLSPIRKKPVWQPAPDPAPIDVEQDDPYGLTPTSARETGSRIARAPSPPASRPAPVHAYAPPPAPRPVLAAEPRALPEPLPLAGPTWSSGPIY
;
A
#
# COMPACT_ATOMS: atom_id res chain seq x y z
N MET A 1 -37.65 -35.59 -75.27
CA MET A 1 -36.20 -35.66 -74.97
C MET A 1 -35.96 -34.89 -73.68
N ARG A 2 -35.46 -35.57 -72.66
CA ARG A 2 -35.40 -35.12 -71.26
C ARG A 2 -33.91 -34.95 -70.92
N ARG A 3 -33.63 -33.99 -70.03
CA ARG A 3 -32.36 -33.76 -69.28
C ARG A 3 -31.45 -32.68 -69.88
N GLY A 4 -31.15 -31.67 -69.07
CA GLY A 4 -30.09 -30.72 -69.40
C GLY A 4 -30.12 -29.37 -68.66
N ILE A 5 -30.79 -29.24 -67.52
CA ILE A 5 -30.66 -28.05 -66.68
C ILE A 5 -30.58 -28.53 -65.22
N VAL A 6 -29.78 -27.83 -64.42
CA VAL A 6 -29.53 -28.03 -62.98
C VAL A 6 -28.38 -29.00 -62.65
N ALA A 7 -27.15 -28.58 -62.91
CA ALA A 7 -25.97 -29.23 -62.30
C ALA A 7 -24.78 -28.31 -61.99
N PHE A 8 -24.89 -26.98 -62.14
CA PHE A 8 -23.76 -26.07 -61.87
C PHE A 8 -24.02 -24.95 -60.86
N SER A 9 -25.21 -24.88 -60.24
CA SER A 9 -25.53 -23.85 -59.24
C SER A 9 -25.47 -24.36 -57.79
N ALA A 10 -25.16 -25.63 -57.55
CA ALA A 10 -25.09 -26.20 -56.21
C ALA A 10 -23.69 -26.13 -55.57
N PHE A 11 -22.63 -25.89 -56.35
CA PHE A 11 -21.26 -25.84 -55.82
C PHE A 11 -20.81 -24.45 -55.34
N THR A 12 -21.48 -23.36 -55.74
CA THR A 12 -21.16 -22.01 -55.25
C THR A 12 -21.79 -21.68 -53.89
N LEU A 13 -22.82 -22.42 -53.47
CA LEU A 13 -23.45 -22.27 -52.15
C LEU A 13 -22.80 -23.15 -51.06
N PHE A 14 -21.94 -24.11 -51.42
CA PHE A 14 -21.22 -24.93 -50.45
C PHE A 14 -19.84 -24.36 -50.04
N GLY A 15 -19.32 -23.38 -50.79
CA GLY A 15 -18.03 -22.72 -50.49
C GLY A 15 -18.09 -21.59 -49.45
N LEU A 16 -19.28 -21.11 -49.08
CA LEU A 16 -19.47 -20.03 -48.10
C LEU A 16 -19.69 -20.53 -46.67
N GLY A 17 -19.66 -21.84 -46.43
CA GLY A 17 -19.85 -22.44 -45.10
C GLY A 17 -18.60 -22.56 -44.23
N LEU A 18 -17.40 -22.25 -44.77
CA LEU A 18 -16.12 -22.47 -44.09
C LEU A 18 -15.37 -21.19 -43.72
N THR A 19 -15.95 -20.01 -43.93
CA THR A 19 -15.49 -18.75 -43.28
C THR A 19 -16.13 -18.58 -41.90
N GLY A 20 -16.25 -19.67 -41.15
CA GLY A 20 -16.58 -19.68 -39.73
C GLY A 20 -15.33 -19.49 -38.85
N CYS A 21 -14.42 -18.60 -39.24
CA CYS A 21 -13.33 -18.19 -38.37
C CYS A 21 -13.78 -17.01 -37.49
N ALA A 22 -13.64 -17.18 -36.18
CA ALA A 22 -13.62 -16.13 -35.16
C ALA A 22 -14.97 -15.55 -34.65
N LEU A 23 -15.83 -16.39 -34.08
CA LEU A 23 -16.73 -15.95 -32.99
C LEU A 23 -16.34 -16.51 -31.61
N ASN A 24 -15.32 -17.36 -31.57
CA ASN A 24 -14.70 -17.76 -30.32
C ASN A 24 -13.82 -16.63 -29.79
N ARG A 25 -14.43 -15.69 -29.07
CA ARG A 25 -13.73 -14.80 -28.13
C ARG A 25 -13.22 -15.62 -26.93
N PHE A 26 -12.48 -16.69 -27.18
CA PHE A 26 -11.68 -17.29 -26.12
C PHE A 26 -10.66 -16.22 -25.74
N GLU A 27 -10.82 -15.66 -24.54
CA GLU A 27 -9.90 -14.67 -24.01
C GLU A 27 -8.50 -15.27 -24.07
N GLN A 28 -7.64 -14.72 -24.92
CA GLN A 28 -6.28 -15.23 -25.07
C GLN A 28 -5.44 -14.73 -23.90
N ARG A 29 -4.58 -15.61 -23.36
CA ARG A 29 -3.58 -15.20 -22.38
C ARG A 29 -2.64 -14.21 -23.03
N GLU A 30 -2.62 -12.99 -22.51
CA GLU A 30 -1.74 -11.95 -23.04
C GLU A 30 -0.26 -12.35 -22.83
N PRO A 31 0.60 -12.30 -23.89
CA PRO A 31 1.97 -12.84 -23.83
C PRO A 31 2.86 -12.24 -22.74
N TRP A 32 2.59 -10.99 -22.34
CA TRP A 32 3.39 -10.28 -21.34
C TRP A 32 3.37 -10.97 -19.97
N ARG A 33 2.33 -11.76 -19.64
CA ARG A 33 2.26 -12.48 -18.36
C ARG A 33 3.36 -13.53 -18.27
N ASN A 34 3.53 -14.32 -19.33
CA ASN A 34 4.59 -15.32 -19.39
C ASN A 34 5.96 -14.64 -19.44
N GLN A 35 6.12 -13.57 -20.22
CA GLN A 35 7.38 -12.84 -20.26
C GLN A 35 7.78 -12.30 -18.88
N ALA A 36 6.84 -11.76 -18.12
CA ALA A 36 7.11 -11.28 -16.76
C ALA A 36 7.49 -12.43 -15.81
N GLU A 37 6.78 -13.57 -15.89
CA GLU A 37 7.08 -14.78 -15.12
C GLU A 37 8.49 -15.30 -15.41
N GLU A 38 8.85 -15.46 -16.69
CA GLU A 38 10.18 -15.89 -17.13
C GLU A 38 11.28 -14.94 -16.67
N VAL A 39 11.08 -13.62 -16.78
CA VAL A 39 12.04 -12.63 -16.30
C VAL A 39 12.26 -12.75 -14.79
N CYS A 40 11.19 -12.89 -14.02
CA CYS A 40 11.27 -13.06 -12.57
C CYS A 40 12.05 -14.32 -12.17
N LEU A 41 11.81 -15.44 -12.86
CA LEU A 41 12.50 -16.71 -12.64
C LEU A 41 13.98 -16.63 -13.03
N ALA A 42 14.27 -16.06 -14.20
CA ALA A 42 15.63 -15.90 -14.70
C ALA A 42 16.48 -15.02 -13.76
N GLN A 43 15.88 -13.97 -13.19
CA GLN A 43 16.52 -13.10 -12.21
C GLN A 43 16.57 -13.69 -10.80
N LYS A 44 15.91 -14.83 -10.55
CA LYS A 44 15.83 -15.49 -9.23
C LYS A 44 15.31 -14.55 -8.14
N LEU A 45 14.29 -13.75 -8.47
CA LEU A 45 13.70 -12.80 -7.53
C LEU A 45 12.97 -13.49 -6.37
N VAL A 46 12.49 -14.72 -6.60
CA VAL A 46 11.89 -15.57 -5.58
C VAL A 46 12.85 -16.71 -5.26
N ARG A 47 13.18 -16.85 -3.97
CA ARG A 47 13.99 -17.98 -3.47
C ARG A 47 13.06 -19.02 -2.85
N PRO A 48 12.97 -20.24 -3.41
CA PRO A 48 12.21 -21.32 -2.80
C PRO A 48 12.62 -21.57 -1.35
N SER A 49 11.64 -21.79 -0.49
CA SER A 49 11.81 -22.08 0.94
C SER A 49 10.68 -22.99 1.42
N GLU A 50 10.66 -23.33 2.72
CA GLU A 50 9.51 -24.02 3.31
C GLU A 50 8.21 -23.20 3.17
N ASP A 51 8.32 -21.87 3.24
CA ASP A 51 7.18 -20.95 3.19
C ASP A 51 6.76 -20.55 1.78
N ILE A 52 7.68 -20.63 0.82
CA ILE A 52 7.46 -20.26 -0.59
C ILE A 52 7.92 -21.42 -1.45
N GLN A 53 6.99 -22.30 -1.80
CA GLN A 53 7.29 -23.55 -2.49
C GLN A 53 6.83 -23.50 -3.93
N PRO A 54 7.66 -23.84 -4.92
CA PRO A 54 7.18 -24.08 -6.28
C PRO A 54 6.20 -25.27 -6.24
N ILE A 55 5.12 -25.16 -7.00
CA ILE A 55 4.14 -26.23 -7.16
C ILE A 55 3.99 -26.58 -8.65
N LYS A 56 3.25 -27.66 -8.93
CA LYS A 56 2.96 -28.07 -10.31
C LYS A 56 2.19 -26.97 -11.03
N GLU A 57 2.45 -26.87 -12.34
CA GLU A 57 1.67 -26.07 -13.27
C GLU A 57 0.17 -26.21 -13.01
N ILE A 58 -0.53 -25.10 -13.08
CA ILE A 58 -1.98 -25.05 -12.95
C ILE A 58 -2.55 -24.77 -14.33
N ASP A 59 -3.18 -25.79 -14.91
CA ASP A 59 -3.95 -25.71 -16.15
C ASP A 59 -5.45 -25.66 -15.79
N GLY A 60 -6.00 -24.43 -15.74
CA GLY A 60 -7.37 -24.16 -15.33
C GLY A 60 -8.34 -24.03 -16.52
N PRO A 61 -9.64 -23.80 -16.26
CA PRO A 61 -10.60 -23.58 -17.33
C PRO A 61 -10.20 -22.44 -18.27
N GLY A 62 -10.25 -22.69 -19.58
CA GLY A 62 -9.93 -21.69 -20.60
C GLY A 62 -8.43 -21.36 -20.61
N VAL A 63 -8.08 -20.11 -20.26
CA VAL A 63 -6.68 -19.66 -20.22
C VAL A 63 -6.17 -19.37 -18.80
N CYS A 64 -6.98 -19.67 -17.79
CA CYS A 64 -6.62 -19.53 -16.40
C CYS A 64 -5.47 -20.47 -16.04
N GLY A 65 -4.57 -20.03 -15.17
CA GLY A 65 -3.45 -20.86 -14.76
C GLY A 65 -2.11 -20.14 -14.68
N MET A 66 -1.08 -20.89 -14.38
CA MET A 66 0.32 -20.45 -14.24
C MET A 66 1.24 -21.60 -14.62
N VAL A 67 2.30 -21.29 -15.36
CA VAL A 67 3.30 -22.29 -15.76
C VAL A 67 4.21 -22.62 -14.57
N HIS A 68 4.60 -21.60 -13.81
CA HIS A 68 5.51 -21.75 -12.67
C HIS A 68 4.92 -21.15 -11.38
N PRO A 69 3.81 -21.71 -10.86
CA PRO A 69 3.18 -21.19 -9.65
C PRO A 69 3.96 -21.53 -8.38
N PHE A 70 3.80 -20.66 -7.38
CA PHE A 70 4.26 -20.86 -6.02
C PHE A 70 3.09 -20.95 -5.05
N ARG A 71 3.19 -21.87 -4.11
CA ARG A 71 2.41 -21.89 -2.88
C ARG A 71 3.14 -21.08 -1.81
N VAL A 72 2.46 -20.09 -1.25
CA VAL A 72 3.00 -19.20 -0.22
C VAL A 72 2.20 -19.36 1.06
N THR A 73 2.87 -19.64 2.18
CA THR A 73 2.24 -19.76 3.51
C THR A 73 2.67 -18.66 4.47
N ARG A 74 3.87 -18.10 4.27
CA ARG A 74 4.40 -16.97 5.04
C ARG A 74 5.18 -16.04 4.12
N LEU A 75 5.28 -14.78 4.52
CA LEU A 75 6.03 -13.71 3.87
C LEU A 75 7.03 -13.08 4.86
N ALA A 76 7.82 -12.12 4.39
CA ALA A 76 8.81 -11.39 5.16
C ALA A 76 9.81 -12.33 5.87
N GLY A 77 10.37 -13.25 5.10
CA GLY A 77 11.33 -14.24 5.62
C GLY A 77 10.75 -15.17 6.68
N GLY A 78 9.45 -15.46 6.61
CA GLY A 78 8.77 -16.34 7.54
C GLY A 78 8.26 -15.65 8.81
N THR A 79 8.27 -14.32 8.89
CA THR A 79 7.76 -13.61 10.09
C THR A 79 6.26 -13.32 10.01
N VAL A 80 5.70 -13.20 8.82
CA VAL A 80 4.28 -12.87 8.61
C VAL A 80 3.54 -14.08 8.06
N ALA A 81 2.63 -14.65 8.84
CA ALA A 81 1.77 -15.75 8.42
C ALA A 81 0.73 -15.29 7.39
N LEU A 82 0.27 -16.21 6.55
CA LEU A 82 -0.95 -16.03 5.78
C LEU A 82 -2.06 -16.88 6.37
N LYS A 83 -3.18 -16.25 6.73
CA LYS A 83 -4.33 -16.94 7.33
C LYS A 83 -4.78 -18.11 6.45
N GLN A 84 -4.73 -17.91 5.14
CA GLN A 84 -4.93 -18.92 4.13
C GLN A 84 -3.72 -18.90 3.21
N ARG A 85 -3.25 -20.07 2.78
CA ARG A 85 -2.15 -20.15 1.80
C ARG A 85 -2.53 -19.41 0.52
N MET A 86 -1.59 -18.67 -0.05
CA MET A 86 -1.75 -18.08 -1.38
C MET A 86 -1.16 -18.98 -2.46
N THR A 87 -1.70 -18.88 -3.67
CA THR A 87 -1.09 -19.41 -4.90
C THR A 87 -0.81 -18.24 -5.82
N LEU A 88 0.46 -17.99 -6.12
CA LEU A 88 0.93 -16.78 -6.82
C LEU A 88 1.90 -17.14 -7.94
N ALA A 89 1.93 -16.30 -8.97
CA ALA A 89 2.98 -16.30 -9.99
C ALA A 89 4.24 -15.61 -9.44
N CYS A 90 5.40 -15.94 -10.02
CA CYS A 90 6.68 -15.35 -9.61
C CYS A 90 6.64 -13.81 -9.48
N PRO A 91 6.13 -13.03 -10.46
CA PRO A 91 6.34 -11.57 -10.47
C PRO A 91 5.69 -10.81 -9.32
N ILE A 92 4.56 -11.30 -8.78
CA ILE A 92 3.84 -10.58 -7.72
C ILE A 92 4.43 -10.83 -6.33
N ILE A 93 5.12 -11.95 -6.12
CA ILE A 93 5.72 -12.30 -4.83
C ILE A 93 6.74 -11.25 -4.35
N PRO A 94 7.76 -10.86 -5.14
CA PRO A 94 8.73 -9.85 -4.68
C PRO A 94 8.08 -8.48 -4.47
N GLU A 95 7.04 -8.12 -5.22
CA GLU A 95 6.32 -6.86 -5.03
C GLU A 95 5.53 -6.84 -3.71
N VAL A 96 4.87 -7.95 -3.36
CA VAL A 96 4.19 -8.09 -2.06
C VAL A 96 5.19 -8.07 -0.91
N GLU A 97 6.33 -8.75 -1.04
CA GLU A 97 7.41 -8.73 -0.05
C GLU A 97 7.97 -7.30 0.14
N ALA A 98 8.24 -6.59 -0.96
CA ALA A 98 8.73 -5.22 -0.92
C ALA A 98 7.71 -4.26 -0.30
N TRP A 99 6.43 -4.37 -0.66
CA TRP A 99 5.35 -3.59 -0.07
C TRP A 99 5.18 -3.87 1.43
N LEU A 100 5.25 -5.14 1.83
CA LEU A 100 5.15 -5.54 3.24
C LEU A 100 6.29 -4.93 4.06
N ALA A 101 7.53 -5.04 3.58
CA ALA A 101 8.72 -4.54 4.26
C ALA A 101 8.81 -3.00 4.27
N GLY A 102 8.50 -2.36 3.15
CA GLY A 102 8.67 -0.91 2.96
C GLY A 102 7.48 -0.06 3.39
N THR A 103 6.27 -0.63 3.42
CA THR A 103 5.03 0.10 3.73
C THR A 103 4.31 -0.48 4.94
N VAL A 104 3.90 -1.76 4.86
CA VAL A 104 2.96 -2.33 5.84
C VAL A 104 3.57 -2.40 7.23
N GLN A 105 4.79 -2.93 7.37
CA GLN A 105 5.45 -3.03 8.68
C GLN A 105 5.79 -1.65 9.27
N PRO A 106 6.37 -0.70 8.52
CA PRO A 106 6.57 0.66 9.03
C PRO A 106 5.27 1.36 9.45
N ALA A 107 4.19 1.22 8.67
CA ALA A 107 2.89 1.77 9.03
C ALA A 107 2.33 1.12 10.30
N ALA A 108 2.49 -0.20 10.46
CA ALA A 108 2.09 -0.92 11.65
C ALA A 108 2.79 -0.37 12.91
N GLU A 109 4.09 -0.07 12.81
CA GLU A 109 4.83 0.53 13.91
C GLU A 109 4.42 1.97 14.22
N ILE A 110 4.11 2.79 13.21
CA ILE A 110 3.64 4.16 13.42
C ILE A 110 2.29 4.21 14.13
N TYR A 111 1.36 3.34 13.73
CA TYR A 111 -0.04 3.43 14.17
C TYR A 111 -0.38 2.56 15.37
N PHE A 112 0.30 1.43 15.51
CA PHE A 112 0.03 0.45 16.57
C PHE A 112 1.26 0.13 17.41
N GLY A 113 2.47 0.51 16.98
CA GLY A 113 3.71 0.17 17.68
C GLY A 113 3.93 -1.33 17.81
N GLN A 114 3.34 -2.11 16.92
CA GLN A 114 3.42 -3.56 16.86
C GLN A 114 3.59 -3.97 15.40
N PRO A 115 4.38 -5.03 15.11
CA PRO A 115 4.49 -5.54 13.76
C PRO A 115 3.23 -6.32 13.39
N VAL A 116 2.93 -6.36 12.09
CA VAL A 116 1.97 -7.31 11.54
C VAL A 116 2.60 -8.70 11.56
N VAL A 117 1.86 -9.71 12.02
CA VAL A 117 2.31 -11.11 12.12
C VAL A 117 1.41 -12.08 11.34
N GLU A 118 0.22 -11.67 10.94
CA GLU A 118 -0.59 -12.42 9.95
C GLU A 118 -1.36 -11.48 9.02
N ILE A 119 -1.50 -11.90 7.76
CA ILE A 119 -2.39 -11.28 6.78
C ILE A 119 -3.50 -12.29 6.41
N ASN A 120 -4.74 -11.83 6.43
CA ASN A 120 -5.87 -12.56 5.84
C ASN A 120 -6.09 -12.07 4.42
N SER A 121 -6.04 -12.99 3.46
CA SER A 121 -5.96 -12.63 2.06
C SER A 121 -6.50 -13.73 1.13
N GLY A 122 -6.90 -13.31 -0.06
CA GLY A 122 -7.25 -14.16 -1.20
C GLY A 122 -6.22 -14.03 -2.32
N SER A 123 -6.08 -15.10 -3.09
CA SER A 123 -5.19 -15.18 -4.27
C SER A 123 -5.89 -15.94 -5.39
N TYR A 124 -5.13 -16.70 -6.20
CA TYR A 124 -5.58 -17.43 -7.38
C TYR A 124 -7.03 -17.90 -7.33
N ALA A 125 -7.81 -17.43 -8.31
CA ALA A 125 -9.17 -17.88 -8.57
C ALA A 125 -9.49 -17.62 -10.05
N CYS A 126 -9.80 -18.68 -10.80
CA CYS A 126 -10.18 -18.57 -12.21
C CYS A 126 -11.59 -17.98 -12.34
N ARG A 127 -11.67 -16.66 -12.58
CA ARG A 127 -12.94 -15.92 -12.65
C ARG A 127 -12.80 -14.61 -13.42
N GLY A 128 -13.92 -14.18 -14.00
CA GLY A 128 -14.07 -12.83 -14.54
C GLY A 128 -13.89 -11.76 -13.46
N ARG A 129 -13.48 -10.55 -13.86
CA ARG A 129 -13.41 -9.39 -12.96
C ARG A 129 -14.74 -9.18 -12.25
N ASN A 130 -14.68 -8.85 -10.95
CA ASN A 130 -15.85 -8.67 -10.09
C ASN A 130 -16.80 -9.89 -10.05
N ASN A 131 -16.32 -11.10 -10.38
CA ASN A 131 -17.12 -12.32 -10.53
C ASN A 131 -18.24 -12.21 -11.59
N GLN A 132 -18.08 -11.32 -12.56
CA GLN A 132 -19.07 -11.13 -13.62
C GLN A 132 -18.82 -12.10 -14.78
N VAL A 133 -19.88 -12.83 -15.17
CA VAL A 133 -19.85 -13.73 -16.32
C VAL A 133 -19.63 -12.90 -17.59
N GLY A 134 -18.68 -13.34 -18.44
CA GLY A 134 -18.35 -12.66 -19.70
C GLY A 134 -17.50 -11.39 -19.57
N ALA A 135 -17.15 -10.98 -18.35
CA ALA A 135 -16.16 -9.92 -18.15
C ALA A 135 -14.74 -10.44 -18.45
N LYS A 136 -13.82 -9.52 -18.78
CA LYS A 136 -12.37 -9.82 -18.87
C LYS A 136 -11.92 -10.55 -17.61
N LEU A 137 -11.07 -11.56 -17.75
CA LEU A 137 -10.50 -12.29 -16.62
C LEU A 137 -9.77 -11.35 -15.64
N SER A 138 -9.90 -11.67 -14.36
CA SER A 138 -9.14 -11.01 -13.29
C SER A 138 -7.69 -11.49 -13.31
N GLU A 139 -6.75 -10.67 -12.84
CA GLU A 139 -5.37 -11.11 -12.62
C GLU A 139 -5.25 -12.22 -11.56
N HIS A 140 -6.29 -12.41 -10.72
CA HIS A 140 -6.44 -13.62 -9.89
C HIS A 140 -6.46 -14.90 -10.73
N SER A 141 -6.94 -14.87 -11.97
CA SER A 141 -6.96 -16.05 -12.85
C SER A 141 -5.55 -16.48 -13.30
N PHE A 142 -4.55 -15.64 -13.05
CA PHE A 142 -3.16 -15.85 -13.46
C PHE A 142 -2.21 -15.81 -12.26
N GLY A 143 -2.75 -15.87 -11.03
CA GLY A 143 -2.00 -15.74 -9.76
C GLY A 143 -1.19 -14.44 -9.65
N ASN A 144 -1.62 -13.41 -10.35
CA ASN A 144 -0.94 -12.13 -10.46
C ASN A 144 -1.70 -11.02 -9.71
N ALA A 145 -2.49 -11.42 -8.70
CA ALA A 145 -3.25 -10.52 -7.83
C ALA A 145 -3.37 -11.06 -6.40
N VAL A 146 -3.59 -10.14 -5.46
CA VAL A 146 -3.87 -10.42 -4.05
C VAL A 146 -5.01 -9.54 -3.57
N ASP A 147 -5.97 -10.12 -2.85
CA ASP A 147 -7.00 -9.39 -2.10
C ASP A 147 -6.65 -9.45 -0.62
N VAL A 148 -6.41 -8.32 0.05
CA VAL A 148 -6.11 -8.29 1.48
C VAL A 148 -7.34 -7.85 2.27
N MET A 149 -7.81 -8.70 3.18
CA MET A 149 -9.03 -8.48 3.98
C MET A 149 -8.73 -8.00 5.40
N SER A 150 -7.61 -8.43 6.00
CA SER A 150 -7.23 -7.98 7.36
C SER A 150 -5.76 -8.20 7.68
N PHE A 151 -5.28 -7.47 8.68
CA PHE A 151 -3.97 -7.59 9.28
C PHE A 151 -4.11 -7.92 10.76
N ARG A 152 -3.36 -8.89 11.27
CA ARG A 152 -3.22 -9.17 12.70
C ARG A 152 -1.84 -8.76 13.18
N PHE A 153 -1.80 -8.07 14.29
CA PHE A 153 -0.61 -7.54 14.94
C PHE A 153 -0.08 -8.52 16.00
N ALA A 154 1.16 -8.34 16.43
CA ALA A 154 1.82 -9.24 17.37
C ALA A 154 1.11 -9.34 18.74
N ASP A 155 0.43 -8.28 19.16
CA ASP A 155 -0.38 -8.23 20.38
C ASP A 155 -1.77 -8.90 20.23
N GLY A 156 -2.09 -9.40 19.04
CA GLY A 156 -3.37 -10.03 18.72
C GLY A 156 -4.44 -9.06 18.21
N TYR A 157 -4.18 -7.75 18.18
CA TYR A 157 -5.12 -6.78 17.58
C TYR A 157 -5.33 -7.10 16.11
N VAL A 158 -6.55 -6.90 15.59
CA VAL A 158 -6.89 -7.20 14.19
C VAL A 158 -7.54 -6.00 13.54
N VAL A 159 -6.92 -5.50 12.48
CA VAL A 159 -7.51 -4.49 11.60
C VAL A 159 -8.09 -5.17 10.38
N THR A 160 -9.41 -5.20 10.27
CA THR A 160 -10.09 -5.59 9.03
C THR A 160 -10.18 -4.40 8.08
N VAL A 161 -10.03 -4.62 6.78
CA VAL A 161 -10.19 -3.54 5.79
C VAL A 161 -11.61 -3.00 5.85
N LYS A 162 -12.62 -3.88 5.84
CA LYS A 162 -14.03 -3.49 5.92
C LYS A 162 -14.36 -2.57 7.10
N GLY A 163 -13.91 -2.94 8.31
CA GLY A 163 -14.19 -2.18 9.53
C GLY A 163 -13.27 -0.97 9.68
N GLY A 164 -11.96 -1.18 9.53
CA GLY A 164 -10.93 -0.17 9.76
C GLY A 164 -10.97 0.98 8.77
N TRP A 165 -11.53 0.79 7.55
CA TRP A 165 -11.56 1.86 6.55
C TRP A 165 -12.33 3.10 7.01
N ARG A 166 -13.30 2.93 7.91
CA ARG A 166 -14.03 4.00 8.60
C ARG A 166 -14.03 3.79 10.12
N GLY A 167 -13.01 3.07 10.62
CA GLY A 167 -12.87 2.69 12.02
C GLY A 167 -12.23 3.79 12.85
N THR A 168 -11.40 3.41 13.81
CA THR A 168 -10.64 4.36 14.63
C THR A 168 -9.65 5.16 13.78
N GLU A 169 -9.15 6.29 14.31
CA GLU A 169 -8.15 7.10 13.61
C GLU A 169 -6.88 6.30 13.28
N ALA A 170 -6.43 5.43 14.20
CA ALA A 170 -5.26 4.58 13.99
C ALA A 170 -5.47 3.55 12.88
N GLU A 171 -6.65 2.89 12.85
CA GLU A 171 -7.01 1.94 11.80
C GLU A 171 -7.11 2.60 10.43
N GLN A 172 -7.75 3.76 10.37
CA GLN A 172 -7.85 4.54 9.16
C GLN A 172 -6.45 4.94 8.68
N GLY A 173 -5.64 5.57 9.54
CA GLY A 173 -4.28 5.99 9.20
C GLY A 173 -3.42 4.85 8.67
N PHE A 174 -3.40 3.71 9.37
CA PHE A 174 -2.70 2.51 8.94
C PHE A 174 -3.16 2.03 7.55
N LEU A 175 -4.48 1.89 7.34
CA LEU A 175 -4.99 1.41 6.05
C LEU A 175 -4.79 2.42 4.90
N ARG A 176 -4.70 3.71 5.19
CA ARG A 176 -4.36 4.75 4.19
C ARG A 176 -2.89 4.67 3.79
N GLU A 177 -1.97 4.45 4.72
CA GLU A 177 -0.56 4.17 4.39
C GLU A 177 -0.42 2.90 3.55
N VAL A 178 -1.01 1.81 4.01
CA VAL A 178 -1.01 0.52 3.33
C VAL A 178 -1.49 0.66 1.89
N PHE A 179 -2.61 1.36 1.69
CA PHE A 179 -3.18 1.63 0.37
C PHE A 179 -2.27 2.51 -0.50
N LEU A 180 -1.76 3.64 0.01
CA LEU A 180 -0.93 4.54 -0.79
C LEU A 180 0.41 3.93 -1.14
N GLY A 181 1.05 3.23 -0.20
CA GLY A 181 2.28 2.50 -0.49
C GLY A 181 2.06 1.43 -1.54
N ALA A 182 0.92 0.72 -1.51
CA ALA A 182 0.57 -0.25 -2.56
C ALA A 182 0.56 0.40 -3.96
N CYS A 183 0.09 1.65 -4.08
CA CYS A 183 0.06 2.34 -5.37
C CYS A 183 1.45 2.62 -5.97
N ASN A 184 2.52 2.52 -5.17
CA ASN A 184 3.90 2.63 -5.65
C ASN A 184 4.49 1.28 -6.12
N HIS A 185 3.90 0.16 -5.71
CA HIS A 185 4.36 -1.19 -6.03
C HIS A 185 3.54 -1.83 -7.17
N PHE A 186 2.23 -1.64 -7.14
CA PHE A 186 1.31 -2.37 -7.99
C PHE A 186 0.74 -1.51 -9.12
N THR A 187 0.32 -2.18 -10.19
CA THR A 187 -0.25 -1.50 -11.36
C THR A 187 -1.74 -1.25 -11.23
N THR A 188 -2.42 -2.05 -10.42
CA THR A 188 -3.80 -1.83 -9.98
C THR A 188 -3.85 -1.91 -8.47
N VAL A 189 -4.44 -0.90 -7.85
CA VAL A 189 -4.80 -0.90 -6.43
C VAL A 189 -6.22 -0.40 -6.32
N LEU A 190 -7.11 -1.23 -5.78
CA LEU A 190 -8.52 -0.90 -5.56
C LEU A 190 -8.86 -1.18 -4.09
N ALA A 191 -9.17 -0.13 -3.34
CA ALA A 191 -9.58 -0.21 -1.94
C ALA A 191 -11.03 0.27 -1.75
N PRO A 192 -11.60 0.22 -0.53
CA PRO A 192 -12.97 0.67 -0.29
C PRO A 192 -13.18 2.12 -0.72
N GLY A 193 -14.26 2.34 -1.48
CA GLY A 193 -14.52 3.60 -2.17
C GLY A 193 -14.14 3.61 -3.66
N SER A 194 -13.42 2.60 -4.16
CA SER A 194 -13.17 2.43 -5.60
C SER A 194 -14.42 2.08 -6.38
N ASN A 195 -15.17 1.11 -5.86
CA ASN A 195 -16.48 0.63 -6.33
C ASN A 195 -17.05 -0.34 -5.29
N VAL A 196 -18.26 -0.86 -5.55
CA VAL A 196 -18.98 -1.76 -4.64
C VAL A 196 -18.32 -3.11 -4.42
N TYR A 197 -17.47 -3.59 -5.33
CA TYR A 197 -16.84 -4.91 -5.25
C TYR A 197 -15.61 -4.94 -4.34
N HIS A 198 -15.04 -3.77 -4.02
CA HIS A 198 -13.79 -3.63 -3.25
C HIS A 198 -14.04 -2.96 -1.89
N TYR A 199 -15.25 -3.09 -1.35
CA TYR A 199 -15.67 -2.40 -0.12
C TYR A 199 -15.10 -3.04 1.16
N ASP A 200 -14.64 -4.29 1.08
CA ASP A 200 -14.21 -5.10 2.23
C ASP A 200 -12.77 -5.60 2.15
N HIS A 201 -12.03 -5.25 1.09
CA HIS A 201 -10.63 -5.64 0.89
C HIS A 201 -9.85 -4.60 0.08
N ILE A 202 -8.52 -4.68 0.14
CA ILE A 202 -7.61 -3.97 -0.78
C ILE A 202 -7.16 -4.99 -1.83
N HIS A 203 -7.53 -4.75 -3.08
CA HIS A 203 -7.08 -5.52 -4.23
C HIS A 203 -5.80 -4.91 -4.80
N VAL A 204 -4.78 -5.74 -5.06
CA VAL A 204 -3.55 -5.36 -5.74
C VAL A 204 -3.23 -6.32 -6.89
N ASP A 205 -2.78 -5.80 -8.03
CA ASP A 205 -2.34 -6.62 -9.16
C ASP A 205 -1.25 -5.97 -10.05
N LEU A 206 -0.63 -6.78 -10.90
CA LEU A 206 0.36 -6.34 -11.90
C LEU A 206 -0.20 -6.36 -13.34
N ALA A 207 -1.49 -6.06 -13.52
CA ALA A 207 -2.11 -5.94 -14.84
C ALA A 207 -1.43 -4.91 -15.75
N ARG A 208 -1.17 -5.30 -17.00
CA ARG A 208 -0.81 -4.35 -18.05
C ARG A 208 -2.05 -3.61 -18.56
N HIS A 209 -2.00 -2.29 -18.49
CA HIS A 209 -3.14 -1.39 -18.69
C HIS A 209 -3.11 -0.59 -20.00
N ASP A 210 -1.95 -0.58 -20.67
CA ASP A 210 -1.69 0.04 -21.96
C ASP A 210 -0.52 -0.69 -22.63
N PRO A 211 -0.27 -0.52 -23.94
CA PRO A 211 0.78 -1.25 -24.66
C PRO A 211 2.18 -1.12 -24.05
N ARG A 212 2.50 0.03 -23.44
CA ARG A 212 3.81 0.27 -22.79
C ARG A 212 3.85 -0.23 -21.34
N GLY A 213 2.70 -0.57 -20.76
CA GLY A 213 2.61 -1.01 -19.37
C GLY A 213 2.99 0.06 -18.34
N LEU A 214 2.75 1.33 -18.65
CA LEU A 214 3.08 2.48 -17.81
C LEU A 214 1.86 3.02 -17.05
N ARG A 215 0.65 2.80 -17.57
CA ARG A 215 -0.58 3.22 -16.93
C ARG A 215 -0.78 2.45 -15.63
N ARG A 216 -1.12 3.19 -14.58
CA ARG A 216 -1.41 2.68 -13.24
C ARG A 216 -2.85 3.03 -12.87
N ILE A 217 -3.48 2.19 -12.05
CA ILE A 217 -4.79 2.43 -11.47
C ILE A 217 -4.60 2.42 -9.95
N CYS A 218 -4.82 3.56 -9.31
CA CYS A 218 -4.82 3.68 -7.85
C CYS A 218 -6.15 4.34 -7.45
N LYS A 219 -7.06 3.57 -6.85
CA LYS A 219 -8.38 4.05 -6.45
C LYS A 219 -8.77 3.54 -5.05
N PRO A 220 -9.55 4.29 -4.26
CA PRO A 220 -10.05 5.63 -4.58
C PRO A 220 -8.96 6.70 -4.45
N LEU A 221 -9.23 7.90 -4.99
CA LEU A 221 -8.43 9.07 -4.65
C LEU A 221 -8.83 9.50 -3.24
N ILE A 222 -7.84 9.57 -2.34
CA ILE A 222 -8.02 9.98 -0.94
C ILE A 222 -7.23 11.24 -0.66
N LYS A 223 -7.76 12.08 0.23
CA LYS A 223 -7.02 13.20 0.81
C LYS A 223 -6.36 12.70 2.08
N TYR A 224 -5.08 12.35 1.99
CA TYR A 224 -4.31 11.84 3.11
C TYR A 224 -2.83 12.14 2.86
N GLU A 225 -2.14 12.63 3.88
CA GLU A 225 -0.71 12.89 3.84
C GLU A 225 0.02 11.74 4.53
N SER A 226 0.93 11.09 3.80
CA SER A 226 1.66 9.94 4.31
C SER A 226 2.66 10.38 5.39
N ARG A 227 2.69 9.64 6.49
CA ARG A 227 3.71 9.73 7.55
C ARG A 227 4.95 8.89 7.22
N LEU A 228 4.87 8.03 6.21
CA LEU A 228 6.01 7.26 5.73
C LEU A 228 6.93 8.15 4.89
N PRO A 229 8.26 7.93 4.96
CA PRO A 229 9.18 8.66 4.10
C PRO A 229 8.95 8.28 2.63
N PRO A 230 9.36 9.13 1.68
CA PRO A 230 9.25 8.83 0.26
C PRO A 230 9.94 7.51 -0.12
N PRO A 231 9.41 6.75 -1.09
CA PRO A 231 10.02 5.52 -1.57
C PRO A 231 11.51 5.71 -1.93
N GLY A 232 12.37 4.78 -1.51
CA GLY A 232 13.82 4.85 -1.73
C GLY A 232 14.59 5.65 -0.68
N THR A 233 13.92 6.31 0.26
CA THR A 233 14.57 6.86 1.46
C THR A 233 14.84 5.71 2.44
N PRO A 234 16.07 5.53 2.94
CA PRO A 234 16.33 4.55 3.99
C PRO A 234 15.41 4.84 5.18
N LEU A 235 14.70 3.82 5.67
CA LEU A 235 14.01 3.93 6.95
C LEU A 235 15.09 4.25 7.98
N SER A 236 15.09 5.48 8.49
CA SER A 236 15.95 5.82 9.63
C SER A 236 15.69 4.78 10.71
N PRO A 237 16.70 4.22 11.38
CA PRO A 237 16.47 3.30 12.47
C PRO A 237 15.49 3.98 13.42
N ILE A 238 14.33 3.35 13.61
CA ILE A 238 13.25 3.86 14.47
C ILE A 238 13.92 4.38 15.73
N ARG A 239 13.90 5.70 15.92
CA ARG A 239 14.43 6.31 17.14
C ARG A 239 13.76 5.55 18.26
N LYS A 240 14.55 4.85 19.09
CA LYS A 240 14.06 3.99 20.17
C LYS A 240 12.81 4.63 20.77
N LYS A 241 11.70 3.88 20.84
CA LYS A 241 10.46 4.33 21.49
C LYS A 241 10.87 5.11 22.76
N PRO A 242 10.34 6.32 23.02
CA PRO A 242 10.56 6.93 24.32
C PRO A 242 10.18 5.86 25.35
N VAL A 243 11.12 5.57 26.27
CA VAL A 243 10.88 4.62 27.35
C VAL A 243 9.55 5.02 27.96
N TRP A 244 8.56 4.13 27.89
CA TRP A 244 7.31 4.33 28.60
C TRP A 244 7.70 4.48 30.06
N GLN A 245 7.62 5.71 30.56
CA GLN A 245 7.66 5.92 31.99
C GLN A 245 6.32 5.41 32.51
N PRO A 246 6.33 4.54 33.53
CA PRO A 246 5.11 4.26 34.26
C PRO A 246 4.44 5.58 34.61
N ALA A 247 3.11 5.65 34.48
CA ALA A 247 2.39 6.74 35.11
C ALA A 247 2.88 6.84 36.56
N PRO A 248 3.24 8.04 37.06
CA PRO A 248 3.53 8.17 38.48
C PRO A 248 2.39 7.56 39.27
N ASP A 249 2.72 6.90 40.37
CA ASP A 249 1.72 6.28 41.24
C ASP A 249 0.57 7.29 41.45
N PRO A 250 -0.69 6.86 41.34
CA PRO A 250 -1.81 7.75 41.61
C PRO A 250 -1.55 8.43 42.95
N ALA A 251 -1.74 9.74 43.00
CA ALA A 251 -1.62 10.49 44.24
C ALA A 251 -2.40 9.75 45.33
N PRO A 252 -1.86 9.63 46.56
CA PRO A 252 -2.58 9.00 47.66
C PRO A 252 -4.00 9.53 47.67
N ILE A 253 -4.97 8.63 47.54
CA ILE A 253 -6.35 9.00 47.76
C ILE A 253 -6.38 9.45 49.22
N ASP A 254 -6.70 10.72 49.46
CA ASP A 254 -6.99 11.20 50.80
C ASP A 254 -8.17 10.38 51.31
N VAL A 255 -7.86 9.32 52.07
CA VAL A 255 -8.86 8.59 52.82
C VAL A 255 -9.31 9.57 53.88
N GLU A 256 -10.44 10.21 53.63
CA GLU A 256 -11.13 10.97 54.67
C GLU A 256 -11.40 9.96 55.80
N GLN A 257 -10.60 10.11 56.85
CA GLN A 257 -10.64 9.25 58.01
C GLN A 257 -11.98 9.51 58.66
N ASP A 258 -12.93 8.59 58.51
CA ASP A 258 -14.20 8.61 59.24
C ASP A 258 -13.86 8.68 60.73
N ASP A 259 -14.00 9.87 61.33
CA ASP A 259 -13.91 10.13 62.76
C ASP A 259 -15.10 9.42 63.42
N PRO A 260 -14.90 8.28 64.10
CA PRO A 260 -16.00 7.51 64.68
C PRO A 260 -16.53 8.13 65.97
N TYR A 261 -15.99 9.27 66.42
CA TYR A 261 -16.37 9.92 67.68
C TYR A 261 -16.75 11.41 67.54
N GLY A 262 -16.61 12.02 66.36
CA GLY A 262 -17.16 13.34 66.05
C GLY A 262 -16.71 14.46 66.98
N LEU A 263 -15.43 14.48 67.36
CA LEU A 263 -14.88 15.45 68.32
C LEU A 263 -14.01 16.55 67.69
N THR A 264 -13.92 16.62 66.36
CA THR A 264 -13.32 17.77 65.69
C THR A 264 -14.37 18.87 65.47
N PRO A 265 -14.17 20.09 66.02
CA PRO A 265 -15.05 21.21 65.73
C PRO A 265 -14.82 21.63 64.27
N THR A 266 -15.83 21.45 63.43
CA THR A 266 -15.97 22.21 62.20
C THR A 266 -16.07 23.69 62.55
N SER A 267 -15.35 24.54 61.80
CA SER A 267 -15.30 26.01 61.86
C SER A 267 -14.31 26.67 62.84
N ALA A 268 -13.02 26.65 62.50
CA ALA A 268 -12.20 27.84 62.71
C ALA A 268 -12.45 28.81 61.55
N ARG A 269 -13.27 29.82 61.82
CA ARG A 269 -13.56 30.95 60.94
C ARG A 269 -12.30 31.81 60.81
N GLU A 270 -11.43 31.48 59.86
CA GLU A 270 -10.33 32.39 59.49
C GLU A 270 -10.89 33.53 58.64
N THR A 271 -11.14 34.66 59.32
CA THR A 271 -11.33 35.97 58.69
C THR A 271 -10.02 36.39 58.01
N GLY A 272 -9.91 36.05 56.72
CA GLY A 272 -8.84 36.48 55.83
C GLY A 272 -9.37 36.59 54.41
N SER A 273 -9.90 37.77 54.06
CA SER A 273 -10.38 38.09 52.71
C SER A 273 -9.28 37.89 51.65
N ARG A 274 -9.55 37.06 50.64
CA ARG A 274 -9.40 37.38 49.21
C ARG A 274 -9.94 36.26 48.33
N ILE A 275 -11.03 36.57 47.64
CA ILE A 275 -11.56 35.83 46.50
C ILE A 275 -10.44 35.66 45.45
N ALA A 276 -10.00 34.44 45.20
CA ALA A 276 -9.12 34.13 44.08
C ALA A 276 -9.95 34.16 42.78
N ARG A 277 -9.79 35.25 42.05
CA ARG A 277 -10.33 35.51 40.72
C ARG A 277 -9.74 34.51 39.72
N ALA A 278 -10.58 33.99 38.81
CA ALA A 278 -10.12 33.24 37.65
C ALA A 278 -9.02 34.00 36.88
N PRO A 279 -8.00 33.31 36.33
CA PRO A 279 -6.93 33.97 35.60
C PRO A 279 -7.46 34.58 34.29
N SER A 280 -7.40 35.90 34.18
CA SER A 280 -7.52 36.60 32.90
C SER A 280 -6.31 36.30 32.02
N PRO A 281 -6.48 36.24 30.68
CA PRO A 281 -5.37 36.03 29.75
C PRO A 281 -4.37 37.20 29.82
N PRO A 282 -3.06 36.96 29.65
CA PRO A 282 -2.08 38.03 29.65
C PRO A 282 -2.27 38.95 28.45
N ALA A 283 -2.26 40.26 28.72
CA ALA A 283 -2.21 41.31 27.74
C ALA A 283 -0.95 41.20 26.87
N SER A 284 -1.13 41.39 25.57
CA SER A 284 -0.10 41.51 24.55
C SER A 284 0.99 42.51 24.94
N ARG A 285 2.23 42.03 25.07
CA ARG A 285 3.42 42.90 25.11
C ARG A 285 3.67 43.52 23.73
N PRO A 286 4.03 44.81 23.65
CA PRO A 286 4.45 45.41 22.38
C PRO A 286 5.80 44.83 21.93
N ALA A 287 5.94 44.68 20.62
CA ALA A 287 7.11 44.14 19.95
C ALA A 287 8.39 44.98 20.25
N PRO A 288 9.56 44.35 20.45
CA PRO A 288 10.82 45.08 20.47
C PRO A 288 11.20 45.50 19.05
N VAL A 289 11.50 46.78 18.92
CA VAL A 289 12.01 47.46 17.73
C VAL A 289 13.33 46.80 17.32
N HIS A 290 13.41 46.29 16.09
CA HIS A 290 14.66 45.80 15.50
C HIS A 290 15.64 46.97 15.33
N ALA A 291 16.71 46.97 16.14
CA ALA A 291 17.89 47.79 15.85
C ALA A 291 18.58 47.23 14.60
N TYR A 292 18.72 48.09 13.59
CA TYR A 292 19.46 47.81 12.36
C TYR A 292 20.92 47.47 12.67
N ALA A 293 21.36 46.27 12.28
CA ALA A 293 22.78 45.95 12.19
C ALA A 293 23.37 46.60 10.92
N PRO A 294 24.52 47.28 10.98
CA PRO A 294 25.18 47.84 9.79
C PRO A 294 25.74 46.73 8.89
N PRO A 295 25.79 46.93 7.56
CA PRO A 295 26.30 45.93 6.63
C PRO A 295 27.83 45.73 6.79
N PRO A 296 28.34 44.51 6.57
CA PRO A 296 29.78 44.24 6.64
C PRO A 296 30.54 44.88 5.47
N ALA A 297 31.77 45.32 5.75
CA ALA A 297 32.68 45.94 4.80
C ALA A 297 33.10 45.01 3.64
N PRO A 298 33.41 45.53 2.45
CA PRO A 298 33.86 44.74 1.32
C PRO A 298 35.27 44.17 1.56
N ARG A 299 35.47 42.89 1.22
CA ARG A 299 36.77 42.21 1.27
C ARG A 299 37.62 42.53 0.03
N PRO A 300 38.96 42.56 0.17
CA PRO A 300 39.89 42.96 -0.89
C PRO A 300 39.99 41.94 -2.03
N VAL A 301 40.23 42.46 -3.23
CA VAL A 301 40.47 41.72 -4.48
C VAL A 301 41.82 41.01 -4.39
N LEU A 302 41.82 39.67 -4.42
CA LEU A 302 43.04 38.89 -4.64
C LEU A 302 43.24 38.63 -6.13
N ALA A 303 44.50 38.77 -6.55
CA ALA A 303 44.97 38.64 -7.92
C ALA A 303 44.76 37.23 -8.50
N ALA A 304 44.62 37.20 -9.83
CA ALA A 304 44.40 36.00 -10.63
C ALA A 304 45.64 35.09 -10.71
N GLU A 305 45.40 33.78 -10.64
CA GLU A 305 46.35 32.72 -11.02
C GLU A 305 45.71 31.79 -12.08
N PRO A 306 46.54 31.06 -12.87
CA PRO A 306 46.24 30.76 -14.27
C PRO A 306 45.30 29.57 -14.48
N ARG A 307 44.57 29.62 -15.61
CA ARG A 307 43.61 28.63 -16.11
C ARG A 307 44.22 27.23 -16.25
N ALA A 308 43.62 26.25 -15.58
CA ALA A 308 43.72 24.83 -15.91
C ALA A 308 42.66 24.45 -16.98
N LEU A 309 43.03 23.52 -17.86
CA LEU A 309 42.24 23.02 -18.99
C LEU A 309 40.99 22.24 -18.51
N PRO A 310 39.86 22.24 -19.27
CA PRO A 310 38.63 21.60 -18.85
C PRO A 310 38.66 20.07 -18.95
N GLU A 311 38.28 19.42 -17.85
CA GLU A 311 37.97 17.99 -17.75
C GLU A 311 36.60 17.67 -18.40
N PRO A 312 36.37 16.45 -18.94
CA PRO A 312 35.12 16.12 -19.64
C PRO A 312 33.92 15.97 -18.69
N LEU A 313 32.77 16.48 -19.13
CA LEU A 313 31.49 16.48 -18.40
C LEU A 313 30.95 15.07 -18.13
N PRO A 314 30.42 14.77 -16.92
CA PRO A 314 29.61 13.59 -16.67
C PRO A 314 28.18 13.77 -17.21
N LEU A 315 27.65 12.72 -17.83
CA LEU A 315 26.29 12.64 -18.38
C LEU A 315 25.25 12.78 -17.26
N ALA A 316 24.48 13.86 -17.29
CA ALA A 316 23.31 14.05 -16.42
C ALA A 316 22.09 13.29 -16.97
N GLY A 317 21.40 12.56 -16.09
CA GLY A 317 20.09 11.97 -16.35
C GLY A 317 18.96 13.02 -16.46
N PRO A 318 17.78 12.62 -16.96
CA PRO A 318 16.70 13.57 -17.25
C PRO A 318 16.10 14.18 -15.98
N THR A 319 15.96 15.51 -16.01
CA THR A 319 15.31 16.33 -14.98
C THR A 319 13.80 16.28 -15.13
N TRP A 320 13.10 16.09 -14.02
CA TRP A 320 11.65 16.15 -13.93
C TRP A 320 11.18 17.60 -13.82
N SER A 321 10.27 18.01 -14.72
CA SER A 321 9.56 19.29 -14.60
C SER A 321 8.24 19.05 -13.87
N SER A 322 8.14 19.59 -12.65
CA SER A 322 6.91 19.70 -11.89
C SER A 322 6.31 21.09 -12.13
N GLY A 323 5.32 21.16 -13.01
CA GLY A 323 4.45 22.32 -13.18
C GLY A 323 2.98 21.90 -13.12
N PRO A 324 2.07 22.70 -12.53
CA PRO A 324 0.65 22.38 -12.49
C PRO A 324 0.01 22.66 -13.86
N ILE A 325 -0.86 21.77 -14.31
CA ILE A 325 -1.78 22.03 -15.43
C ILE A 325 -3.20 21.92 -14.88
N TYR A 326 -3.98 22.97 -15.14
CA TYR A 326 -5.40 23.14 -14.82
C TYR A 326 -6.28 21.99 -15.32
#